data_AF-A0A973RQ87-F1
#
_entry.id   AF-A0A973RQ87-F1
#
_cell.length_a   1.000
_cell.length_b   1.000
_cell.length_c   1.000
_cell.angle_alpha   90.00
_cell.angle_beta   90.00
_cell.angle_gamma   90.00
#
_symmetry.space_group_name_H-M   'P 1'
#
loop_
_entity.id
_entity.type
_entity.pdbx_description
1 polymer ?
#
loop_
_entity_poly.entity_id
_entity_poly.type
_entity_poly.pdbx_seq_one_letter_code
_entity_poly.pdbx_strand_id
1 'polypeptide(L)'
;VPNKGFRVTEVSEKQLDEYTHIRSLIEIPTTVGLAATADLEDLKALRPLAMEIVASATRGNLTDYIEADLHFHLALLALAGNDHLVEVVRDLRRRSRLYGLTALVETGRLKASAEEHLELLDALLARDTEAVREVMTRHLGHVRGLWAAH
;
A
#
# COMPACT_ATOMS: atom_id res chain seq x y z
N VAL A 1 3.52 31.93 28.72
CA VAL A 1 2.78 31.46 27.51
C VAL A 1 2.68 29.94 27.63
N PRO A 2 1.50 29.34 27.80
CA PRO A 2 1.40 27.90 28.02
C PRO A 2 1.48 27.13 26.70
N ASN A 3 2.15 25.98 26.75
CA ASN A 3 2.50 25.11 25.63
C ASN A 3 1.28 24.74 24.76
N LYS A 4 1.36 25.02 23.45
CA LYS A 4 0.45 24.45 22.45
C LYS A 4 0.69 22.94 22.38
N GLY A 5 -0.14 22.17 23.07
CA GLY A 5 -0.19 20.72 22.91
C GLY A 5 -0.44 20.38 21.45
N PHE A 6 0.42 19.55 20.87
CA PHE A 6 0.20 18.95 19.56
C PHE A 6 -1.06 18.06 19.66
N ARG A 7 -2.20 18.52 19.13
CA ARG A 7 -3.32 17.61 18.87
C ARG A 7 -2.98 16.86 17.59
N VAL A 8 -2.60 15.59 17.72
CA VAL A 8 -2.71 14.66 16.60
C VAL A 8 -4.20 14.59 16.29
N THR A 9 -4.65 15.28 15.24
CA THR A 9 -6.00 15.09 14.72
C THR A 9 -6.10 13.66 14.23
N GLU A 10 -6.81 12.83 14.98
CA GLU A 10 -7.27 11.51 14.53
C GLU A 10 -7.96 11.68 13.17
N VAL A 11 -7.63 10.81 12.22
CA VAL A 11 -8.28 10.79 10.91
C VAL A 11 -9.63 10.12 11.11
N SER A 12 -10.71 10.83 10.77
CA SER A 12 -12.05 10.24 10.83
C SER A 12 -12.21 9.11 9.81
N GLU A 13 -13.13 8.17 10.06
CA GLU A 13 -13.47 7.11 9.09
C GLU A 13 -13.82 7.69 7.72
N LYS A 14 -14.55 8.82 7.68
CA LYS A 14 -14.86 9.54 6.44
C LYS A 14 -13.60 9.99 5.69
N GLN A 15 -12.61 10.53 6.40
CA GLN A 15 -11.35 10.94 5.76
C GLN A 15 -10.56 9.74 5.27
N LEU A 16 -10.56 8.63 6.00
CA LEU A 16 -9.93 7.39 5.56
C LEU A 16 -10.57 6.87 4.27
N ASP A 17 -11.89 6.95 4.19
CA ASP A 17 -12.67 6.60 3.01
C ASP A 17 -12.33 7.47 1.80
N GLU A 18 -12.27 8.79 2.00
CA GLU A 18 -11.88 9.77 0.98
C GLU A 18 -10.45 9.53 0.49
N TYR A 19 -9.49 9.33 1.41
CA TYR A 19 -8.10 9.06 1.06
C TYR A 19 -7.96 7.74 0.30
N THR A 20 -8.63 6.68 0.76
CA THR A 20 -8.58 5.38 0.09
C THR A 20 -9.20 5.46 -1.30
N HIS A 21 -10.29 6.20 -1.47
CA HIS A 21 -10.90 6.39 -2.78
C HIS A 21 -9.96 7.08 -3.76
N ILE A 22 -9.31 8.18 -3.35
CA ILE A 22 -8.32 8.88 -4.18
C ILE A 22 -7.13 7.95 -4.49
N ARG A 23 -6.65 7.21 -3.48
CA ARG A 23 -5.59 6.21 -3.67
C ARG A 23 -5.98 5.16 -4.70
N SER A 24 -7.20 4.63 -4.66
CA SER A 24 -7.69 3.67 -5.66
C SER A 24 -7.74 4.25 -7.08
N LEU A 25 -8.13 5.51 -7.23
CA LEU A 25 -8.16 6.21 -8.53
C LEU A 25 -6.76 6.48 -9.10
N ILE A 26 -5.72 6.47 -8.27
CA ILE A 26 -4.34 6.73 -8.68
C ILE A 26 -3.54 5.42 -8.75
N GLU A 27 -3.40 4.72 -7.64
CA GLU A 27 -2.47 3.60 -7.48
C GLU A 27 -2.85 2.39 -8.34
N ILE A 28 -4.16 2.06 -8.46
CA ILE A 28 -4.61 0.92 -9.27
C ILE A 28 -4.30 1.12 -10.75
N PRO A 29 -4.80 2.17 -11.44
CA PRO A 29 -4.52 2.34 -12.86
C PRO A 29 -3.04 2.55 -13.15
N THR A 30 -2.29 3.22 -12.28
CA THR A 30 -0.83 3.36 -12.44
C THR A 30 -0.14 2.01 -12.38
N THR A 31 -0.43 1.18 -11.38
CA THR A 31 0.21 -0.13 -11.23
C THR A 31 -0.17 -1.09 -12.36
N VAL A 32 -1.43 -1.06 -12.81
CA VAL A 32 -1.85 -1.80 -14.01
C VAL A 32 -1.09 -1.33 -15.24
N GLY A 33 -0.87 -0.02 -15.41
CA GLY A 33 -0.06 0.52 -16.50
C GLY A 33 1.39 0.03 -16.48
N LEU A 34 1.98 -0.09 -15.29
CA LEU A 34 3.34 -0.62 -15.10
C LEU A 34 3.48 -2.07 -15.54
N ALA A 35 2.39 -2.85 -15.48
CA ALA A 35 2.39 -4.19 -16.06
C ALA A 35 2.73 -4.13 -17.55
N ALA A 36 2.42 -3.07 -18.30
CA ALA A 36 2.81 -2.97 -19.71
C ALA A 36 4.15 -2.23 -19.93
N THR A 37 4.51 -1.29 -19.07
CA THR A 37 5.57 -0.30 -19.37
C THR A 37 6.85 -0.42 -18.56
N ALA A 38 6.81 -0.99 -17.34
CA ALA A 38 7.98 -1.05 -16.47
C ALA A 38 9.03 -2.04 -17.00
N ASP A 39 10.32 -1.78 -16.77
CA ASP A 39 11.37 -2.75 -17.06
C ASP A 39 11.27 -3.96 -16.12
N LEU A 40 11.56 -5.17 -16.62
CA LEU A 40 11.47 -6.39 -15.81
C LEU A 40 12.53 -6.45 -14.71
N GLU A 41 13.73 -5.92 -14.93
CA GLU A 41 14.79 -5.87 -13.92
C GLU A 41 14.44 -4.87 -12.81
N ASP A 42 13.85 -3.73 -13.14
CA ASP A 42 13.35 -2.78 -12.16
C ASP A 42 12.26 -3.42 -11.27
N LEU A 43 11.33 -4.17 -11.86
CA LEU A 43 10.31 -4.91 -11.12
C LEU A 43 10.92 -5.99 -10.21
N LYS A 44 11.91 -6.75 -10.71
CA LYS A 44 12.62 -7.76 -9.90
C LYS A 44 13.37 -7.14 -8.72
N ALA A 45 13.93 -5.95 -8.91
CA ALA A 45 14.65 -5.22 -7.87
C ALA A 45 13.75 -4.81 -6.69
N LEU A 46 12.42 -4.80 -6.85
CA LEU A 46 11.46 -4.56 -5.77
C LEU A 46 11.21 -5.78 -4.86
N ARG A 47 11.62 -6.99 -5.27
CA ARG A 47 11.35 -8.22 -4.50
C ARG A 47 11.92 -8.21 -3.07
N PRO A 48 13.13 -7.71 -2.81
CA PRO A 48 13.65 -7.59 -1.44
C PRO A 48 12.75 -6.72 -0.53
N LEU A 49 12.17 -5.64 -1.07
CA LEU A 49 11.26 -4.78 -0.31
C LEU A 49 9.96 -5.54 0.04
N ALA A 50 9.37 -6.25 -0.91
CA ALA A 50 8.18 -7.08 -0.66
C ALA A 50 8.46 -8.18 0.37
N MET A 51 9.63 -8.82 0.31
CA MET A 51 10.05 -9.82 1.31
C MET A 51 10.22 -9.22 2.71
N GLU A 52 10.73 -7.99 2.83
CA GLU A 52 10.88 -7.32 4.12
C GLU A 52 9.51 -7.01 4.77
N ILE A 53 8.50 -6.64 3.97
CA ILE A 53 7.13 -6.46 4.45
C ILE A 53 6.61 -7.76 5.09
N VAL A 54 6.75 -8.89 4.38
CA VAL A 54 6.32 -10.22 4.86
C VAL A 54 7.10 -10.63 6.12
N ALA A 55 8.42 -10.41 6.12
CA ALA A 55 9.27 -10.76 7.26
C ALA A 55 8.91 -9.94 8.51
N SER A 56 8.69 -8.63 8.34
CA SER A 56 8.26 -7.73 9.41
C SER A 56 6.88 -8.08 9.96
N ALA A 57 5.91 -8.37 9.09
CA ALA A 57 4.59 -8.87 9.48
C ALA A 57 4.70 -10.19 10.27
N THR A 58 5.54 -11.12 9.83
CA THR A 58 5.73 -12.43 10.48
C THR A 58 6.36 -12.29 11.87
N ARG A 59 7.27 -11.33 12.06
CA ARG A 59 7.88 -11.02 13.36
C ARG A 59 6.98 -10.16 14.27
N GLY A 60 5.86 -9.66 13.76
CA GLY A 60 5.01 -8.69 14.47
C GLY A 60 5.68 -7.32 14.65
N ASN A 61 6.72 -6.99 13.86
CA ASN A 61 7.35 -5.68 13.92
C ASN A 61 6.58 -4.68 13.06
N LEU A 62 5.63 -3.99 13.69
CA LEU A 62 4.76 -3.03 13.00
C LEU A 62 5.50 -1.79 12.48
N THR A 63 6.57 -1.36 13.16
CA THR A 63 7.34 -0.20 12.74
C THR A 63 8.05 -0.48 11.41
N ASP A 64 8.79 -1.59 11.34
CA ASP A 64 9.48 -2.02 10.13
C ASP A 64 8.47 -2.32 9.00
N TYR A 65 7.33 -2.94 9.34
CA TYR A 65 6.26 -3.20 8.36
C TYR A 65 5.78 -1.91 7.69
N ILE A 66 5.47 -0.87 8.47
CA ILE A 66 4.98 0.42 7.93
C ILE A 66 6.03 1.07 7.03
N GLU A 67 7.30 1.02 7.43
CA GLU A 67 8.39 1.60 6.65
C GLU A 67 8.61 0.85 5.34
N ALA A 68 8.66 -0.48 5.39
CA ALA A 68 8.83 -1.33 4.23
C ALA A 68 7.63 -1.23 3.25
N ASP A 69 6.39 -1.20 3.75
CA ASP A 69 5.18 -1.00 2.95
C ASP A 69 5.25 0.33 2.20
N LEU A 70 5.52 1.42 2.92
CA LEU A 70 5.61 2.74 2.29
C LEU A 70 6.72 2.77 1.24
N HIS A 71 7.89 2.20 1.55
CA HIS A 71 9.01 2.20 0.61
C HIS A 71 8.69 1.39 -0.66
N PHE A 72 8.12 0.20 -0.52
CA PHE A 72 7.74 -0.65 -1.65
C PHE A 72 6.77 0.09 -2.60
N HIS A 73 5.68 0.64 -2.07
CA HIS A 73 4.66 1.27 -2.91
C HIS A 73 5.18 2.54 -3.59
N LEU A 74 6.02 3.34 -2.91
CA LEU A 74 6.62 4.51 -3.54
C LEU A 74 7.65 4.13 -4.60
N ALA A 75 8.45 3.08 -4.38
CA ALA A 75 9.42 2.59 -5.36
C ALA A 75 8.73 2.02 -6.60
N LEU A 76 7.64 1.25 -6.41
CA LEU A 76 6.82 0.74 -7.50
C LEU A 76 6.22 1.88 -8.34
N LEU A 77 5.56 2.85 -7.70
CA LEU A 77 4.92 3.97 -8.41
C LEU A 77 5.93 4.91 -9.08
N ALA A 78 7.16 5.00 -8.56
CA ALA A 78 8.23 5.78 -9.19
C ALA A 78 8.59 5.26 -10.60
N LEU A 79 8.37 3.96 -10.88
CA LEU A 79 8.57 3.39 -12.22
C LEU A 79 7.64 4.02 -13.29
N ALA A 80 6.58 4.73 -12.88
CA ALA A 80 5.71 5.45 -13.80
C ALA A 80 6.32 6.77 -14.30
N GLY A 81 7.45 7.21 -13.74
CA GLY A 81 8.13 8.44 -14.13
C GLY A 81 7.35 9.72 -13.81
N ASN A 82 6.42 9.67 -12.84
CA ASN A 82 5.61 10.82 -12.43
C ASN A 82 5.84 11.14 -10.94
N ASP A 83 6.81 12.01 -10.67
CA ASP A 83 7.22 12.36 -9.31
C ASP A 83 6.09 13.01 -8.50
N HIS A 84 5.25 13.83 -9.14
CA HIS A 84 4.10 14.46 -8.47
C HIS A 84 3.04 13.44 -8.04
N LEU A 85 2.82 12.38 -8.82
CA LEU A 85 1.97 11.26 -8.43
C LEU A 85 2.51 10.59 -7.16
N VAL A 86 3.82 10.32 -7.13
CA VAL A 86 4.49 9.71 -5.98
C VAL A 86 4.36 10.59 -4.73
N GLU A 87 4.50 11.91 -4.87
CA GLU A 87 4.31 12.87 -3.77
C GLU A 87 2.88 12.84 -3.21
N VAL A 88 1.87 12.87 -4.08
CA VAL A 88 0.46 12.82 -3.68
C VAL A 88 0.15 11.50 -2.95
N VAL A 89 0.58 10.36 -3.50
CA VAL A 89 0.35 9.05 -2.86
C VAL A 89 1.10 8.94 -1.53
N ARG A 90 2.32 9.48 -1.43
CA ARG A 90 3.09 9.52 -0.17
C ARG A 90 2.31 10.21 0.95
N ASP A 91 1.70 11.37 0.67
CA ASP A 91 0.90 12.11 1.66
C ASP A 91 -0.35 11.31 2.07
N LEU A 92 -1.09 10.77 1.10
CA LEU A 92 -2.31 10.00 1.35
C LEU A 92 -2.05 8.71 2.14
N ARG A 93 -0.98 7.98 1.82
CA ARG A 93 -0.54 6.80 2.57
C ARG A 93 -0.15 7.17 4.00
N ARG A 94 0.61 8.26 4.19
CA ARG A 94 0.97 8.73 5.54
C ARG A 94 -0.24 9.05 6.40
N ARG A 95 -1.31 9.62 5.81
CA ARG A 95 -2.55 9.94 6.52
C ARG A 95 -3.42 8.71 6.83
N SER A 96 -3.36 7.66 6.01
CA SER A 96 -4.19 6.44 6.17
C SER A 96 -3.51 5.28 6.91
N ARG A 97 -2.17 5.33 7.09
CA ARG A 97 -1.35 4.17 7.50
C ARG A 97 -1.75 3.47 8.80
N LEU A 98 -2.14 4.21 9.84
CA LEU A 98 -2.38 3.61 11.16
C LEU A 98 -3.70 2.85 11.23
N TYR A 99 -4.74 3.34 10.55
CA TYR A 99 -6.09 2.77 10.65
C TYR A 99 -6.21 1.41 9.96
N GLY A 100 -5.70 1.28 8.73
CA GLY A 100 -5.70 -0.01 8.02
C GLY A 100 -4.89 -1.08 8.75
N LEU A 101 -3.78 -0.68 9.38
CA LEU A 101 -2.92 -1.59 10.12
C LEU A 101 -3.59 -2.17 11.37
N THR A 102 -4.28 -1.33 12.15
CA THR A 102 -5.00 -1.78 13.36
C THR A 102 -6.00 -2.88 13.03
N ALA A 103 -6.83 -2.69 12.00
CA ALA A 103 -7.82 -3.68 11.57
C ALA A 103 -7.18 -5.01 11.13
N LEU A 104 -6.07 -4.95 10.40
CA LEU A 104 -5.33 -6.14 9.97
C LEU A 104 -4.71 -6.92 11.14
N VAL A 105 -4.22 -6.22 12.17
CA VAL A 105 -3.67 -6.85 13.37
C VAL A 105 -4.78 -7.50 14.20
N GLU A 106 -5.87 -6.79 14.46
CA GLU A 106 -7.00 -7.29 15.27
C GLU A 106 -7.68 -8.52 14.64
N THR A 107 -7.73 -8.57 13.31
CA THR A 107 -8.31 -9.70 12.57
C THR A 107 -7.31 -10.82 12.25
N GLY A 108 -6.04 -10.68 12.63
CA GLY A 108 -4.99 -11.65 12.32
C GLY A 108 -4.64 -11.78 10.83
N ARG A 109 -5.01 -10.77 10.02
CA ARG A 109 -4.84 -10.76 8.56
C ARG A 109 -3.57 -10.07 8.07
N LEU A 110 -2.77 -9.49 8.98
CA LEU A 110 -1.56 -8.74 8.63
C LEU A 110 -0.61 -9.53 7.72
N LYS A 111 -0.32 -10.79 8.06
CA LYS A 111 0.58 -11.62 7.26
C LYS A 111 0.02 -11.89 5.85
N ALA A 112 -1.27 -12.22 5.75
CA ALA A 112 -1.91 -12.44 4.47
C ALA A 112 -1.89 -11.18 3.60
N SER A 113 -2.12 -10.00 4.19
CA SER A 113 -2.01 -8.72 3.47
C SER A 113 -0.56 -8.39 3.07
N ALA A 114 0.42 -8.78 3.89
CA ALA A 114 1.83 -8.63 3.54
C ALA A 114 2.21 -9.46 2.31
N GLU A 115 1.71 -10.70 2.21
CA GLU A 115 1.99 -11.61 1.10
C GLU A 115 1.44 -11.11 -0.25
N GLU A 116 0.43 -10.23 -0.25
CA GLU A 116 -0.13 -9.59 -1.46
C GLU A 116 0.92 -8.77 -2.24
N HIS A 117 1.96 -8.28 -1.57
CA HIS A 117 3.04 -7.54 -2.25
C HIS A 117 3.90 -8.46 -3.14
N LEU A 118 4.08 -9.73 -2.73
CA LEU A 118 4.77 -10.73 -3.56
C LEU A 118 3.88 -11.16 -4.73
N GLU A 119 2.58 -11.38 -4.47
CA GLU A 119 1.59 -11.70 -5.49
C GLU A 119 1.48 -10.60 -6.55
N LEU A 120 1.49 -9.32 -6.12
CA LEU A 120 1.49 -8.17 -7.01
C LEU A 120 2.73 -8.16 -7.92
N LEU A 121 3.91 -8.42 -7.37
CA LEU A 121 5.14 -8.50 -8.16
C LEU A 121 5.11 -9.66 -9.16
N ASP A 122 4.61 -10.82 -8.74
CA ASP A 122 4.46 -11.97 -9.63
C ASP A 122 3.52 -11.65 -10.80
N ALA A 123 2.38 -10.99 -10.53
CA ALA A 123 1.45 -10.53 -11.56
C ALA A 123 2.06 -9.48 -12.50
N LEU A 124 2.81 -8.50 -11.97
CA LEU A 124 3.53 -7.50 -12.76
C LEU A 124 4.59 -8.13 -13.67
N LEU A 125 5.37 -9.09 -13.16
CA LEU A 125 6.39 -9.81 -13.92
C LEU A 125 5.77 -10.70 -15.02
N ALA A 126 4.59 -11.27 -14.74
CA ALA A 126 3.80 -12.02 -15.71
C ALA A 126 3.08 -11.13 -16.73
N ARG A 127 3.11 -9.80 -16.56
CA ARG A 127 2.38 -8.82 -17.39
C ARG A 127 0.87 -9.03 -17.37
N ASP A 128 0.35 -9.62 -16.29
CA ASP A 128 -1.08 -9.91 -16.12
C ASP A 128 -1.81 -8.69 -15.53
N THR A 129 -2.35 -7.85 -16.40
CA THR A 129 -3.03 -6.63 -16.00
C THR A 129 -4.28 -6.87 -15.15
N GLU A 130 -4.94 -8.01 -15.33
CA GLU A 130 -6.16 -8.33 -14.56
C GLU A 130 -5.79 -8.78 -13.16
N ALA A 131 -4.83 -9.70 -13.03
CA ALA A 131 -4.31 -10.11 -11.72
C ALA A 131 -3.75 -8.92 -10.93
N VAL A 132 -3.01 -8.00 -11.58
CA VAL A 132 -2.52 -6.77 -10.94
C VAL A 132 -3.68 -5.93 -10.39
N ARG A 133 -4.77 -5.77 -11.17
CA ARG A 133 -5.96 -5.02 -10.75
C ARG A 133 -6.65 -5.67 -9.56
N GLU A 134 -6.84 -6.99 -9.60
CA GLU A 134 -7.49 -7.75 -8.54
C GLU A 134 -6.69 -7.65 -7.23
N VAL A 135 -5.38 -7.87 -7.28
CA VAL A 135 -4.50 -7.76 -6.12
C VAL A 135 -4.54 -6.35 -5.53
N MET A 136 -4.39 -5.30 -6.34
CA MET A 136 -4.40 -3.92 -5.85
C MET A 136 -5.78 -3.51 -5.28
N THR A 137 -6.87 -3.99 -5.87
CA THR A 137 -8.24 -3.72 -5.40
C THR A 137 -8.46 -4.36 -4.04
N ARG A 138 -8.08 -5.63 -3.88
CA ARG A 138 -8.15 -6.34 -2.59
C ARG A 138 -7.24 -5.69 -1.54
N HIS A 139 -6.01 -5.34 -1.90
CA HIS A 139 -5.03 -4.75 -1.01
C HIS A 139 -5.49 -3.41 -0.43
N LEU A 140 -5.93 -2.48 -1.29
CA LEU A 140 -6.54 -1.22 -0.83
C LEU A 140 -7.87 -1.44 -0.12
N GLY A 141 -8.56 -2.52 -0.46
CA GLY A 141 -9.79 -2.96 0.17
C GLY A 141 -9.64 -3.30 1.66
N HIS A 142 -8.46 -3.61 2.18
CA HIS A 142 -8.25 -3.84 3.63
C HIS A 142 -8.18 -2.55 4.45
N VAL A 143 -7.85 -1.42 3.82
CA VAL A 143 -7.75 -0.12 4.49
C VAL A 143 -9.11 0.33 5.01
N ARG A 144 -10.19 -0.13 4.36
CA ARG A 144 -11.57 0.03 4.83
C ARG A 144 -12.05 -1.36 5.23
N GLY A 145 -12.76 -1.53 6.34
CA GLY A 145 -13.44 -2.81 6.62
C GLY A 145 -14.52 -3.21 5.59
N LEU A 146 -14.57 -2.58 4.41
CA LEU A 146 -15.67 -2.62 3.45
C LEU A 146 -15.70 -3.83 2.54
N TRP A 147 -14.64 -4.63 2.47
CA TRP A 147 -14.62 -5.84 1.63
C TRP A 147 -14.64 -7.13 2.45
N ALA A 148 -14.88 -7.03 3.76
CA ALA A 148 -15.12 -8.19 4.62
C ALA A 148 -16.62 -8.54 4.75
N ALA A 149 -17.50 -7.87 4.01
CA ALA A 149 -18.94 -8.02 4.11
C ALA A 149 -19.64 -8.12 2.75
N HIS A 150 -19.13 -8.95 1.83
CA HIS A 150 -19.92 -9.54 0.73
C HIS A 150 -19.41 -10.94 0.42
#